data_AF-A0A1S8RCX4-F1
#
_entry.id   AF-A0A1S8RCX4-F1
#
_cell.length_a   1.000
_cell.length_b   1.000
_cell.length_c   1.000
_cell.angle_alpha   90.00
_cell.angle_beta   90.00
_cell.angle_gamma   90.00
#
_symmetry.space_group_name_H-M   'P 1'
#
loop_
_entity.id
_entity.type
_entity.pdbx_description
1 polymer ?
#
loop_
_entity_poly.entity_id
_entity_poly.type
_entity_poly.pdbx_seq_one_letter_code
_entity_poly.pdbx_strand_id
1 'polypeptide(L)' 'MLGINEGDPIEIAKVNDDIVLRKYSKGCIFCGSDKDISEFNNVLVCSGCRKTLGQN' A
#
# COMPACT_ATOMS: atom_id res chain seq x y z
N MET A 1 5.31 4.68 19.12
CA MET A 1 3.87 4.93 18.94
C MET A 1 3.47 4.30 17.60
N LEU A 2 2.34 3.58 17.54
CA LEU A 2 1.95 2.74 16.39
C LEU A 2 1.51 3.54 15.14
N GLY A 3 1.46 4.87 15.21
CA GLY A 3 1.10 5.74 14.07
C GLY A 3 -0.37 5.67 13.62
N ILE A 4 -1.26 5.17 14.48
CA ILE A 4 -2.71 5.03 14.26
C ILE A 4 -3.41 6.00 15.21
N ASN A 5 -4.26 6.87 14.68
CA ASN A 5 -5.10 7.81 15.43
C ASN A 5 -6.58 7.42 15.36
N GLU A 6 -7.40 7.98 16.25
CA GLU A 6 -8.86 7.83 16.17
C GLU A 6 -9.39 8.30 14.81
N GLY A 7 -10.21 7.48 14.16
CA GLY A 7 -10.74 7.74 12.82
C GLY A 7 -9.84 7.31 11.65
N ASP A 8 -8.59 6.90 11.90
CA ASP A 8 -7.73 6.36 10.83
C ASP A 8 -8.30 5.04 10.28
N PRO A 9 -8.33 4.85 8.95
CA PRO A 9 -8.65 3.56 8.38
C PRO A 9 -7.56 2.53 8.76
N ILE A 10 -8.00 1.32 9.08
CA ILE A 10 -7.14 0.20 9.48
C ILE A 10 -7.49 -1.04 8.68
N GLU A 11 -6.45 -1.78 8.30
CA GLU A 11 -6.58 -3.10 7.71
C GLU A 11 -6.48 -4.15 8.82
N ILE A 12 -7.41 -5.12 8.81
CA ILE A 12 -7.47 -6.23 9.76
C ILE A 12 -7.28 -7.52 8.97
N ALA A 13 -6.24 -8.29 9.30
CA ALA A 13 -5.94 -9.56 8.63
C ALA A 13 -5.57 -10.66 9.63
N LYS A 14 -5.90 -11.92 9.30
CA LYS A 14 -5.35 -13.09 9.99
C LYS A 14 -3.97 -13.40 9.41
N VAL A 15 -2.94 -13.41 10.23
CA VAL A 15 -1.60 -13.85 9.84
C VAL A 15 -1.17 -14.94 10.80
N ASN A 16 -0.97 -16.15 10.29
CA ASN A 16 -0.81 -17.36 11.10
C ASN A 16 -2.01 -17.54 12.04
N ASP A 17 -1.81 -17.49 13.35
CA ASP A 17 -2.85 -17.54 14.39
C ASP A 17 -3.06 -16.20 15.12
N ASP A 18 -2.45 -15.13 14.60
CA ASP A 18 -2.57 -13.78 15.14
C ASP A 18 -3.54 -12.91 14.32
N ILE A 19 -4.20 -11.98 15.00
CA ILE A 19 -4.91 -10.86 14.37
C ILE A 19 -3.93 -9.69 14.26
N VAL A 20 -3.62 -9.29 13.02
CA VAL A 20 -2.70 -8.19 12.75
C VAL A 20 -3.49 -6.95 12.33
N LEU A 21 -3.24 -5.85 13.04
CA LEU A 21 -3.77 -4.52 12.77
C LEU A 21 -2.69 -3.68 12.08
N ARG A 22 -2.99 -3.16 10.89
CA ARG A 22 -2.09 -2.27 10.14
C ARG A 22 -2.80 -0.96 9.81
N LYS A 23 -2.08 0.16 9.87
CA LYS A 23 -2.58 1.43 9.32
C LYS A 23 -2.88 1.19 7.84
N TYR A 24 -4.11 1.49 7.41
CA TYR A 24 -4.44 1.38 6.00
C TYR A 24 -3.67 2.46 5.24
N SER A 25 -2.73 2.04 4.39
CA SER A 25 -2.06 2.91 3.44
C SER A 25 -2.36 2.43 2.03
N LYS A 26 -2.64 3.38 1.13
CA LYS A 26 -2.78 3.05 -0.29
C LYS A 26 -1.36 2.84 -0.85
N GLY A 27 -1.05 1.60 -1.23
CA GLY A 27 0.19 1.24 -1.92
C GLY A 27 0.02 1.20 -3.43
N CYS A 28 1.09 0.84 -4.14
CA CYS A 28 1.07 0.54 -5.56
C CYS A 28 0.00 -0.52 -5.87
N ILE A 29 -0.89 -0.25 -6.82
CA ILE A 29 -1.99 -1.16 -7.19
C ILE A 29 -1.52 -2.53 -7.69
N PHE A 30 -0.28 -2.63 -8.21
CA PHE A 30 0.26 -3.87 -8.76
C PHE A 30 1.00 -4.74 -7.75
N CYS A 31 1.72 -4.13 -6.80
CA CYS A 31 2.63 -4.86 -5.90
C CYS A 31 2.49 -4.50 -4.41
N GLY A 32 1.61 -3.56 -4.06
CA GLY A 32 1.39 -3.11 -2.69
C GLY A 32 2.51 -2.22 -2.10
N SER A 33 3.60 -1.98 -2.83
CA SER A 33 4.70 -1.14 -2.32
C SER A 33 4.25 0.31 -2.11
N ASP A 34 4.65 0.90 -0.99
CA ASP A 34 4.46 2.30 -0.63
C ASP A 34 5.68 3.17 -0.97
N LYS A 35 6.75 2.58 -1.52
CA LYS A 35 7.99 3.28 -1.90
C LYS A 35 7.86 3.89 -3.29
N ASP A 36 8.29 5.14 -3.41
CA ASP A 36 8.34 5.89 -4.68
C ASP A 36 7.02 5.79 -5.48
N ILE A 37 5.90 5.85 -4.76
CA ILE A 37 4.55 5.82 -5.32
C ILE A 37 4.18 7.17 -5.89
N SER A 38 3.45 7.14 -7.01
CA SER A 38 2.89 8.34 -7.62
C SER A 38 1.55 8.01 -8.28
N GLU A 39 0.65 8.99 -8.26
CA GLU A 39 -0.69 8.85 -8.81
C GLU A 39 -0.65 8.85 -10.35
N PHE A 40 -1.47 7.99 -10.94
CA PHE A 40 -1.71 7.88 -12.38
C PHE A 40 -3.17 7.43 -12.56
N ASN A 41 -4.01 8.21 -13.24
CA ASN A 41 -5.43 7.89 -13.43
C ASN A 41 -6.15 7.44 -12.13
N ASN A 42 -5.97 8.19 -11.04
CA ASN A 42 -6.56 7.95 -9.72
C ASN A 42 -6.14 6.63 -9.05
N VAL A 43 -5.07 5.99 -9.54
CA VAL A 43 -4.43 4.84 -8.88
C VAL A 43 -2.98 5.16 -8.55
N LEU A 44 -2.48 4.58 -7.46
CA LEU A 44 -1.08 4.73 -7.06
C LEU A 44 -0.23 3.65 -7.72
N VAL A 45 0.90 4.03 -8.31
CA VAL A 45 1.84 3.13 -8.97
C VAL A 45 3.26 3.47 -8.54
N CYS A 46 4.04 2.49 -8.06
CA CYS A 46 5.44 2.69 -7.70
C CYS A 46 6.35 2.79 -8.93
N SER A 47 7.50 3.45 -8.76
CA SER A 47 8.53 3.60 -9.80
C SER A 47 8.97 2.26 -10.41
N GLY A 48 9.04 1.18 -9.62
CA GLY A 48 9.38 -0.17 -10.07
C GLY A 48 8.36 -0.70 -11.09
N CYS A 49 7.07 -0.68 -10.75
CA CYS A 49 6.01 -1.13 -11.65
C CYS A 49 5.89 -0.25 -12.90
N ARG A 50 6.10 1.07 -12.78
CA ARG A 50 6.13 1.98 -13.95
C ARG A 50 7.23 1.59 -14.94
N LYS A 51 8.43 1.28 -14.42
CA LYS A 51 9.56 0.82 -15.26
C LYS A 51 9.23 -0.49 -15.96
N THR A 52 8.64 -1.46 -15.26
CA THR A 52 8.24 -2.76 -15.84
C THR A 52 7.16 -2.61 -16.91
N LEU A 53 6.15 -1.75 -16.68
CA LEU A 53 5.05 -1.52 -17.64
C LEU A 53 5.47 -0.72 -18.88
N GLY A 54 6.48 0.15 -18.74
CA GLY A 54 7.00 0.98 -19.82
C GLY A 54 8.11 0.33 -20.65
N GLN A 55 8.40 -0.96 -20.46
CA GLN A 55 9.40 -1.66 -21.29
C GLN A 55 8.81 -2.01 -22.65
N ASN A 56 9.28 -1.28 -23.67
CA ASN A 56 9.36 -1.75 -25.05
C ASN A 56 10.77 -2.30 -25.30
#